data_AF-A0A9X2XUN5-F1
#
_entry.id   AF-A0A9X2XUN5-F1
#
_cell.length_a   1.000
_cell.length_b   1.000
_cell.length_c   1.000
_cell.angle_alpha   90.00
_cell.angle_beta   90.00
_cell.angle_gamma   90.00
#
_symmetry.space_group_name_H-M   'P 1'
#
loop_
_entity.id
_entity.type
_entity.pdbx_description
1 polymer ?
#
loop_
_entity_poly.entity_id
_entity_poly.type
_entity_poly.pdbx_seq_one_letter_code
_entity_poly.pdbx_strand_id
1 'polypeptide(L)'
;MRRILFTFPSLLLFAALHAQQQPTRLIIRGDDMGYTHSGNEALIKCYKEGIETSIEVIVPSPWFPEAVKFLRQNPGVDVGVHLALTSEWENIKWRPLTNCPSLTVSNGYHK
;
A
#
# COMPACT_ATOMS: atom_id res chain seq x y z
N MET A 1 51.37 -8.49 36.03
CA MET A 1 50.14 -9.14 35.55
C MET A 1 48.93 -8.21 35.73
N ARG A 2 48.77 -7.14 34.94
CA ARG A 2 47.68 -6.15 35.19
C ARG A 2 47.26 -5.30 33.97
N ARG A 3 47.34 -5.83 32.75
CA ARG A 3 46.99 -5.08 31.52
C ARG A 3 45.88 -5.69 30.66
N ILE A 4 45.30 -6.83 31.04
CA ILE A 4 44.31 -7.54 30.20
C ILE A 4 42.85 -7.21 30.59
N LEU A 5 42.60 -6.51 31.72
CA LEU A 5 41.24 -6.36 32.24
C LEU A 5 40.44 -5.14 31.73
N PHE A 6 41.05 -4.24 30.96
CA PHE A 6 40.40 -3.00 30.48
C PHE A 6 40.03 -2.98 28.99
N THR A 7 40.32 -4.03 28.22
CA THR A 7 39.99 -4.09 26.78
C THR A 7 38.62 -4.70 26.50
N PHE A 8 38.14 -5.61 27.36
CA PHE A 8 36.84 -6.28 27.19
C PHE A 8 35.59 -5.39 27.38
N PRO A 9 35.49 -4.52 28.41
CA PRO A 9 34.29 -3.71 28.59
C PRO A 9 34.18 -2.61 27.53
N SER A 10 35.31 -2.14 27.00
CA SER A 10 35.41 -1.15 25.93
C SER A 10 34.85 -1.68 24.60
N LEU A 11 35.12 -2.96 24.29
CA LEU A 11 34.64 -3.61 23.06
C LEU A 11 33.12 -3.82 23.08
N LEU A 12 32.56 -4.18 24.24
CA LEU A 12 31.12 -4.35 24.45
C LEU A 12 30.37 -3.01 24.36
N LEU A 13 30.95 -1.93 24.91
CA LEU A 13 30.37 -0.59 24.81
C LEU A 13 30.37 -0.08 23.36
N PHE A 14 31.44 -0.35 22.60
CA PHE A 14 31.50 -0.03 21.17
C PHE A 14 30.48 -0.81 20.35
N ALA A 15 30.25 -2.10 20.64
CA ALA A 15 29.24 -2.90 19.97
C ALA A 15 27.81 -2.44 20.29
N ALA A 16 27.54 -2.04 21.54
CA ALA A 16 26.25 -1.47 21.94
C ALA A 16 25.98 -0.09 21.31
N LEU A 17 27.03 0.74 21.11
CA LEU A 17 26.94 2.01 20.38
C LEU A 17 26.79 1.80 18.86
N HIS A 18 27.39 0.75 18.29
CA HIS A 18 27.23 0.36 16.87
C HIS A 18 25.96 -0.45 16.60
N ALA A 19 25.26 -0.91 17.65
CA ALA A 19 23.91 -1.48 17.55
C ALA A 19 22.86 -0.40 17.25
N GLN A 20 23.28 0.76 16.73
CA GLN A 20 22.43 1.78 16.14
C GLN A 20 21.65 1.17 14.97
N GLN A 21 20.50 0.65 15.37
CA GLN A 21 19.22 0.53 14.72
C GLN A 21 19.25 0.95 13.24
N GLN A 22 19.12 -0.04 12.37
CA GLN A 22 18.85 0.16 10.95
C GLN A 22 17.78 1.26 10.78
N PRO A 23 17.95 2.17 9.81
CA PRO A 23 16.97 3.21 9.57
C PRO A 23 15.58 2.60 9.37
N THR A 24 14.56 3.23 9.94
CA THR A 24 13.17 2.79 9.80
C THR A 24 12.81 2.71 8.32
N ARG A 25 12.41 1.52 7.87
CA ARG A 25 11.81 1.33 6.54
C ARG A 25 10.31 1.55 6.67
N LEU A 26 9.78 2.46 5.87
CA LEU A 26 8.37 2.82 5.88
C LEU A 26 7.78 2.61 4.49
N ILE A 27 6.63 1.93 4.44
CA ILE A 27 5.78 1.84 3.27
C ILE A 27 4.60 2.76 3.52
N ILE A 28 4.42 3.74 2.65
CA ILE A 28 3.25 4.61 2.61
C ILE A 28 2.44 4.14 1.42
N ARG A 29 1.25 3.63 1.72
CA ARG A 29 0.36 3.02 0.74
C ARG A 29 -0.83 3.93 0.48
N GLY A 30 -1.04 4.25 -0.79
CA GLY A 30 -2.28 4.83 -1.27
C GLY A 30 -3.33 3.74 -1.50
N ASP A 31 -4.51 3.93 -0.91
CA ASP A 31 -5.59 2.94 -0.96
C ASP A 31 -6.66 3.27 -2.00
N ASP A 32 -7.43 2.26 -2.37
CA ASP A 32 -8.67 2.35 -3.15
C ASP A 32 -8.56 2.83 -4.61
N MET A 33 -7.39 2.80 -5.24
CA MET A 33 -7.27 3.24 -6.65
C MET A 33 -8.28 2.51 -7.53
N GLY A 34 -8.97 3.25 -8.40
CA GLY A 34 -10.05 2.77 -9.24
C GLY A 34 -11.46 3.10 -8.75
N TYR A 35 -11.63 3.58 -7.52
CA TYR A 35 -12.99 3.88 -7.01
C TYR A 35 -13.63 5.13 -7.61
N THR A 36 -12.85 6.17 -7.93
CA THR A 36 -13.31 7.43 -8.55
C THR A 36 -12.20 8.07 -9.39
N HIS A 37 -12.58 8.96 -10.30
CA HIS A 37 -11.63 9.81 -11.02
C HIS A 37 -10.78 10.67 -10.07
N SER A 38 -11.42 11.38 -9.15
CA SER A 38 -10.72 12.22 -8.17
C SER A 38 -9.77 11.43 -7.27
N GLY A 39 -10.15 10.20 -6.91
CA GLY A 39 -9.30 9.29 -6.14
C GLY A 39 -8.05 8.89 -6.92
N ASN A 40 -8.23 8.51 -8.19
CA ASN A 40 -7.13 8.19 -9.09
C ASN A 40 -6.16 9.37 -9.25
N GLU A 41 -6.67 10.58 -9.48
CA GLU A 41 -5.85 11.80 -9.59
C GLU A 41 -5.11 12.10 -8.29
N ALA A 42 -5.79 11.99 -7.14
CA ALA A 42 -5.21 12.25 -5.83
C ALA A 42 -4.06 11.28 -5.53
N LEU A 43 -4.22 9.99 -5.80
CA LEU A 43 -3.19 8.98 -5.58
C LEU A 43 -1.96 9.24 -6.46
N ILE A 44 -2.15 9.51 -7.76
CA ILE A 44 -1.03 9.87 -8.64
C ILE A 44 -0.33 11.14 -8.17
N LYS A 45 -1.08 12.13 -7.67
CA LYS A 45 -0.49 13.34 -7.11
C LYS A 45 0.31 13.02 -5.83
N CYS A 46 -0.23 12.22 -4.92
CA CYS A 46 0.45 11.78 -3.70
C CYS A 46 1.73 10.99 -3.99
N TYR A 47 1.73 10.17 -5.04
CA TYR A 47 2.92 9.47 -5.54
C TYR A 47 3.96 10.40 -6.15
N LYS A 48 3.54 11.35 -6.99
CA LYS A 48 4.47 12.26 -7.71
C LYS A 48 5.03 13.38 -6.84
N GLU A 49 4.20 13.94 -5.98
CA GLU A 49 4.47 15.18 -5.25
C GLU A 49 4.54 14.97 -3.73
N GLY A 50 4.15 13.78 -3.25
CA GLY A 50 4.09 13.44 -1.83
C GLY A 50 5.11 12.39 -1.42
N ILE A 51 4.72 11.59 -0.42
CA ILE A 51 5.56 10.58 0.23
C ILE A 51 5.06 9.15 -0.04
N GLU A 52 4.07 8.99 -0.91
CA GLU A 52 3.49 7.68 -1.22
C GLU A 52 4.50 6.79 -1.96
N THR A 53 4.60 5.55 -1.51
CA THR A 53 5.60 4.59 -1.99
C THR A 53 4.99 3.42 -2.76
N SER A 54 3.68 3.16 -2.59
CA SER A 54 2.93 2.09 -3.25
C SER A 54 1.46 2.45 -3.37
N ILE A 55 0.75 1.85 -4.32
CA ILE A 55 -0.69 2.03 -4.54
C ILE A 55 -1.36 0.67 -4.65
N GLU A 56 -2.54 0.50 -4.06
CA GLU A 56 -3.40 -0.66 -4.31
C GLU A 56 -4.63 -0.31 -5.15
N VAL A 57 -5.00 -1.24 -6.03
CA VAL A 57 -6.10 -1.05 -6.99
C VAL A 57 -7.28 -1.97 -6.68
N ILE A 58 -8.48 -1.41 -6.58
CA ILE A 58 -9.73 -2.17 -6.50
C ILE A 58 -10.14 -2.58 -7.92
N VAL A 59 -9.82 -3.81 -8.33
CA VAL A 59 -10.07 -4.29 -9.70
C VAL A 59 -11.54 -4.21 -10.16
N PRO A 60 -12.56 -4.58 -9.35
CA PRO A 60 -13.94 -4.53 -9.82
C PRO A 60 -14.55 -3.11 -9.84
N SER A 61 -13.84 -2.09 -9.35
CA SER A 61 -14.36 -0.73 -9.21
C SER A 61 -14.54 0.00 -10.55
N PRO A 62 -15.45 0.99 -10.65
CA PRO A 62 -15.86 1.54 -11.94
C PRO A 62 -14.77 2.35 -12.68
N TRP A 63 -13.78 2.92 -11.96
CA TRP A 63 -12.66 3.66 -12.56
C TRP A 63 -11.38 2.83 -12.66
N PHE A 64 -11.44 1.51 -12.49
CA PHE A 64 -10.31 0.62 -12.74
C PHE A 64 -9.62 0.84 -14.11
N PRO A 65 -10.35 1.00 -15.25
CA PRO A 65 -9.70 1.22 -16.54
C PRO A 65 -8.83 2.50 -16.59
N GLU A 66 -9.28 3.57 -15.93
CA GLU A 66 -8.50 4.80 -15.81
C GLU A 66 -7.30 4.61 -14.88
N ALA A 67 -7.50 3.93 -13.74
CA ALA A 67 -6.41 3.60 -12.83
C ALA A 67 -5.27 2.88 -13.56
N VAL A 68 -5.59 1.87 -14.37
CA VAL A 68 -4.60 1.15 -15.20
C VAL A 68 -3.89 2.10 -16.18
N LYS A 69 -4.60 3.04 -16.81
CA LYS A 69 -4.00 4.03 -17.70
C LYS A 69 -3.00 4.91 -16.94
N PHE A 70 -3.38 5.41 -15.77
CA PHE A 70 -2.52 6.24 -14.93
C PHE A 70 -1.30 5.48 -14.45
N LEU A 71 -1.46 4.24 -13.98
CA LEU A 71 -0.33 3.41 -13.53
C LEU A 71 0.64 3.08 -14.67
N ARG A 72 0.15 2.79 -15.88
CA ARG A 72 1.01 2.60 -17.06
C ARG A 72 1.83 3.83 -17.43
N GLN A 73 1.31 5.03 -17.15
CA GLN A 73 2.03 6.29 -17.36
C GLN A 73 3.07 6.57 -16.26
N ASN A 74 3.05 5.81 -15.17
CA ASN A 74 3.93 5.98 -14.00
C ASN A 74 4.58 4.64 -13.62
N PRO A 75 5.42 4.03 -14.48
CA PRO A 75 5.94 2.67 -14.27
C PRO A 75 6.88 2.49 -13.06
N GLY A 76 7.25 3.58 -12.38
CA GLY A 76 8.07 3.54 -11.16
C GLY A 76 7.27 3.35 -9.87
N VAL A 77 5.93 3.31 -9.93
CA VAL A 77 5.08 3.10 -8.77
C VAL A 77 4.98 1.60 -8.47
N ASP A 78 5.11 1.22 -7.20
CA ASP A 78 4.82 -0.14 -6.77
C ASP A 78 3.29 -0.33 -6.67
N VAL A 79 2.77 -1.39 -7.29
CA VAL A 79 1.32 -1.59 -7.47
C VAL A 79 0.88 -2.92 -6.89
N GLY A 80 -0.04 -2.85 -5.93
CA GLY A 80 -0.74 -3.99 -5.36
C GLY A 80 -2.21 -4.09 -5.82
N VAL A 81 -2.85 -5.17 -5.40
CA VAL A 81 -4.28 -5.40 -5.61
C VAL A 81 -5.01 -5.26 -4.28
N HIS A 82 -5.98 -4.34 -4.23
CA HIS A 82 -6.89 -4.22 -3.10
C HIS A 82 -8.01 -5.26 -3.27
N LEU A 83 -8.03 -6.29 -2.42
CA LEU A 83 -9.08 -7.31 -2.47
C LEU A 83 -10.39 -6.76 -1.90
N ALA A 84 -11.37 -6.50 -2.77
CA ALA A 84 -12.68 -6.04 -2.37
C ALA A 84 -13.70 -7.20 -2.29
N LEU A 85 -14.21 -7.45 -1.09
CA LEU A 85 -15.34 -8.37 -0.84
C LEU A 85 -16.63 -7.64 -0.46
N THR A 86 -16.53 -6.33 -0.24
CA THR A 86 -17.63 -5.40 0.07
C THR A 86 -17.76 -4.34 -1.03
N SER A 87 -18.90 -3.66 -1.06
CA SER A 87 -19.09 -2.44 -1.84
C SER A 87 -19.99 -1.49 -1.06
N GLU A 88 -19.39 -0.66 -0.22
CA GLU A 88 -20.05 0.06 0.87
C GLU A 88 -20.74 1.36 0.42
N TRP A 89 -20.22 2.07 -0.58
CA TRP A 89 -20.74 3.39 -0.97
C TRP A 89 -22.08 3.29 -1.71
N GLU A 90 -23.00 4.22 -1.48
CA GLU A 90 -24.35 4.16 -2.06
C GLU A 90 -24.36 4.30 -3.59
N ASN A 91 -23.64 5.30 -4.10
CA ASN A 91 -23.67 5.69 -5.52
C ASN A 91 -22.48 5.15 -6.33
N ILE A 92 -21.53 4.48 -5.68
CA ILE A 92 -20.36 3.88 -6.31
C ILE A 92 -20.32 2.43 -5.87
N LYS A 93 -20.81 1.56 -6.74
CA LYS A 93 -20.96 0.14 -6.47
C LYS A 93 -20.20 -0.71 -7.48
N TRP A 94 -19.73 -1.87 -7.04
CA TRP A 94 -19.13 -2.88 -7.92
C TRP A 94 -19.64 -4.28 -7.61
N ARG A 95 -19.61 -5.11 -8.65
CA ARG A 95 -20.01 -6.52 -8.61
C ARG A 95 -18.76 -7.40 -8.54
N PRO A 96 -18.89 -8.63 -8.03
CA PRO A 96 -17.80 -9.59 -8.11
C PRO A 96 -17.44 -9.91 -9.56
N LEU A 97 -16.16 -10.24 -9.78
CA LEU A 97 -15.65 -10.70 -11.08
C LEU A 97 -16.13 -12.11 -11.44
N THR A 98 -16.60 -12.87 -10.45
CA THR A 98 -17.04 -14.27 -10.62
C THR A 98 -18.49 -14.43 -10.15
N ASN A 99 -19.11 -15.57 -10.48
CA ASN A 99 -20.42 -15.90 -9.97
C ASN A 99 -20.33 -16.42 -8.52
N CYS A 100 -20.51 -15.53 -7.53
CA CYS A 100 -20.45 -15.87 -6.11
C CYS A 100 -21.68 -15.37 -5.31
N PRO A 101 -22.82 -16.08 -5.40
CA PRO A 101 -24.09 -15.64 -4.79
C PRO A 101 -24.03 -15.42 -3.26
N SER A 102 -23.14 -16.12 -2.56
CA SER A 102 -22.94 -15.97 -1.11
C SER A 102 -22.30 -14.64 -0.71
N LEU A 103 -21.66 -13.94 -1.65
CA LEU A 103 -20.97 -12.66 -1.46
C LEU A 103 -21.71 -11.47 -2.06
N THR A 104 -22.92 -11.69 -2.60
CA THR A 104 -23.72 -10.63 -3.23
C THR A 104 -25.04 -10.39 -2.52
N VAL A 105 -25.55 -9.17 -2.59
CA VAL A 105 -26.93 -8.82 -2.21
C VAL A 105 -27.91 -9.00 -3.38
N SER A 106 -29.20 -8.74 -3.18
CA SER A 106 -30.27 -9.01 -4.17
C SER A 106 -30.09 -8.28 -5.51
N ASN A 107 -29.48 -7.09 -5.51
CA ASN A 107 -29.15 -6.36 -6.74
C ASN A 107 -27.85 -6.83 -7.40
N GLY A 108 -27.13 -7.76 -6.77
CA GLY A 108 -25.93 -8.44 -7.27
C GLY A 108 -24.61 -7.66 -7.12
N TYR A 109 -24.59 -6.54 -6.41
CA TYR A 109 -23.34 -5.96 -5.91
C TYR A 109 -22.77 -6.81 -4.78
N HIS A 110 -21.49 -6.59 -4.46
CA HIS A 110 -20.94 -7.07 -3.20
C HIS A 110 -21.78 -6.57 -2.00
N LYS A 111 -21.69 -7.31 -0.90
CA LYS A 111 -22.32 -6.94 0.37
C LYS A 111 -21.85 -5.59 0.90
#